data_AF-A0A7S0FG15-F1
#
_entry.id   AF-A0A7S0FG15-F1
#
_cell.length_a   1.000
_cell.length_b   1.000
_cell.length_c   1.000
_cell.angle_alpha   90.00
_cell.angle_beta   90.00
_cell.angle_gamma   90.00
#
_symmetry.space_group_name_H-M   'P 1'
#
loop_
_entity.id
_entity.type
_entity.pdbx_description
1 polymer ?
#
loop_
_entity_poly.entity_id
_entity_poly.type
_entity_poly.pdbx_seq_one_letter_code
_entity_poly.pdbx_strand_id
1 'polypeptide(L)'
;YHPVRMTISTHQLVCATLLLRCSCLLGDDLSELPGRNNSLEPHLQKFHDFIVQHGRSYRPGTEEYGQRLALFRERVAAIDTHNHRPDRRWDAVVNHLADRTGEELRQLRGYRRRAPSEGPGAGPSGRLTAGFLSRTARAVDLSQLPADWSWRTRLHAMQDVRDQGTCGSCWAFASATVLRAHSELYQRDRTFSVQQMVSCTPNPQKCGGSGGCEGATAELAMEYVSKMGLTTESEMRYGSENGICPPAMHAPRPTLRSLLRDHLKLSSASASFGMLGWRKLPENRVEPLLFAVYEQGPVATSVMASDSWNAYGGGVLDTCERDAVINHAVTLVGFGEQQGTQYWHIQNSWGPDWGEGGFIRLLRHDRDDENAHCGWDRQPDLGTGCQGGPPSVYVCGSCGILYDSVVPSFQLSRDGWLARNAQQQLLHTQLLQLRTVYVENATSRWM
;
A
#
# COMPACT_ATOMS: atom_id res chain seq x y z
N TYR A 1 -67.28 -2.54 -64.56
CA TYR A 1 -68.29 -3.59 -64.37
C TYR A 1 -68.30 -4.02 -62.91
N HIS A 2 -69.35 -3.63 -62.18
CA HIS A 2 -69.73 -4.07 -60.81
C HIS A 2 -70.14 -5.56 -60.78
N PRO A 3 -70.39 -6.22 -59.61
CA PRO A 3 -70.59 -5.68 -58.25
C PRO A 3 -69.93 -6.39 -57.05
N VAL A 4 -69.72 -5.58 -56.01
CA VAL A 4 -70.01 -5.75 -54.56
C VAL A 4 -70.58 -7.10 -54.08
N ARG A 5 -69.97 -7.65 -53.02
CA ARG A 5 -70.70 -8.16 -51.83
C ARG A 5 -69.90 -7.95 -50.55
N MET A 6 -70.48 -7.16 -49.64
CA MET A 6 -70.09 -6.97 -48.25
C MET A 6 -70.47 -8.19 -47.41
N THR A 7 -69.58 -8.56 -46.48
CA THR A 7 -69.97 -9.24 -45.23
C THR A 7 -69.15 -8.64 -44.09
N ILE A 8 -69.84 -7.88 -43.25
CA ILE A 8 -69.33 -7.26 -42.02
C ILE A 8 -69.37 -8.34 -40.94
N SER A 9 -68.22 -8.72 -40.39
CA SER A 9 -68.14 -9.53 -39.18
C SER A 9 -68.08 -8.60 -37.97
N THR A 10 -69.15 -8.61 -37.21
CA THR A 10 -69.35 -7.89 -35.95
C THR A 10 -68.32 -8.34 -34.93
N HIS A 11 -67.28 -7.56 -34.62
CA HIS A 11 -66.49 -7.61 -33.37
C HIS A 11 -65.71 -6.28 -33.15
N GLN A 12 -66.39 -5.15 -33.40
CA GLN A 12 -65.98 -3.83 -32.91
C GLN A 12 -67.18 -3.19 -32.21
N LEU A 13 -67.58 -3.76 -31.07
CA LEU A 13 -68.49 -3.10 -30.13
C LEU A 13 -68.46 -3.77 -28.74
N VAL A 14 -67.28 -3.97 -28.16
CA VAL A 14 -67.12 -4.27 -26.71
C VAL A 14 -65.88 -3.53 -26.20
N CYS A 15 -65.94 -2.19 -26.21
CA CYS A 15 -64.91 -1.35 -25.62
C CYS A 15 -65.50 -0.23 -24.72
N ALA A 16 -66.75 -0.37 -24.27
CA ALA A 16 -67.42 0.70 -23.50
C ALA A 16 -68.39 0.24 -22.41
N THR A 17 -68.29 -1.00 -21.90
CA THR A 17 -69.21 -1.51 -20.84
C THR A 17 -68.52 -2.33 -19.74
N LEU A 18 -67.29 -1.97 -19.37
CA LEU A 18 -66.59 -2.60 -18.23
C LEU A 18 -65.93 -1.57 -17.27
N LEU A 19 -66.35 -0.29 -17.32
CA LEU A 19 -65.86 0.77 -16.44
C LEU A 19 -66.90 1.39 -15.50
N LEU A 20 -68.11 0.84 -15.41
CA LEU A 20 -69.10 1.28 -14.42
C LEU A 20 -69.90 0.09 -13.90
N ARG A 21 -69.41 -0.54 -12.83
CA ARG A 21 -70.16 -1.22 -11.73
C ARG A 21 -69.22 -2.17 -10.97
N CYS A 22 -68.47 -1.61 -10.03
CA CYS A 22 -68.22 -2.26 -8.72
C CYS A 22 -67.56 -1.24 -7.79
N SER A 23 -68.30 -0.18 -7.48
CA SER A 23 -68.11 0.56 -6.24
C SER A 23 -69.16 0.02 -5.26
N CYS A 24 -68.72 -0.29 -4.04
CA CYS A 24 -69.50 -0.83 -2.93
C CYS A 24 -69.60 -2.36 -2.84
N LEU A 25 -68.47 -3.01 -2.52
CA LEU A 25 -68.43 -3.94 -1.38
C LEU A 25 -67.29 -3.50 -0.47
N LEU A 26 -67.71 -3.00 0.69
CA LEU A 26 -66.88 -2.62 1.81
C LEU A 26 -66.36 -3.87 2.51
N GLY A 27 -65.12 -3.77 2.97
CA GLY A 27 -64.63 -4.45 4.16
C GLY A 27 -64.17 -5.87 3.93
N ASP A 28 -62.92 -6.03 3.50
CA ASP A 28 -62.02 -7.00 4.10
C ASP A 28 -60.58 -6.50 4.00
N ASP A 29 -60.08 -6.15 5.18
CA ASP A 29 -58.71 -6.10 5.65
C ASP A 29 -57.61 -6.50 4.64
N LEU A 30 -56.90 -5.49 4.10
CA LEU A 30 -55.55 -5.68 3.54
C LEU A 30 -54.48 -5.03 4.44
N SER A 31 -54.79 -4.88 5.73
CA SER A 31 -53.86 -4.41 6.76
C SER A 31 -53.19 -5.54 7.54
N GLU A 32 -52.97 -6.72 6.96
CA GLU A 32 -52.12 -7.75 7.57
C GLU A 32 -51.26 -8.50 6.54
N LEU A 33 -50.19 -7.85 6.07
CA LEU A 33 -48.97 -8.56 5.68
C LEU A 33 -47.92 -8.32 6.77
N PRO A 34 -47.51 -9.35 7.54
CA PRO A 34 -46.56 -9.17 8.62
C PRO A 34 -45.17 -8.84 8.06
N GLY A 35 -44.66 -7.65 8.39
CA GLY A 35 -43.21 -7.40 8.45
C GLY A 35 -42.51 -7.08 7.13
N ARG A 36 -42.94 -6.07 6.37
CA ARG A 36 -41.97 -5.28 5.59
C ARG A 36 -41.18 -4.42 6.57
N ASN A 37 -40.05 -4.96 6.98
CA ASN A 37 -39.09 -4.27 7.84
C ASN A 37 -38.52 -3.09 7.04
N ASN A 38 -39.12 -1.90 7.17
CA ASN A 38 -38.67 -0.65 6.52
C ASN A 38 -37.21 -0.29 6.86
N SER A 39 -36.58 -0.96 7.83
CA SER A 39 -35.15 -0.85 8.14
C SER A 39 -34.23 -1.55 7.12
N LEU A 40 -34.72 -2.51 6.32
CA LEU A 40 -33.89 -3.23 5.33
C LEU A 40 -33.67 -2.45 4.03
N GLU A 41 -34.60 -1.60 3.61
CA GLU A 41 -34.54 -0.90 2.32
C GLU A 41 -33.36 0.08 2.19
N PRO A 42 -33.04 0.93 3.20
CA PRO A 42 -31.92 1.86 3.08
C PRO A 42 -30.57 1.15 2.91
N HIS A 43 -30.37 0.00 3.56
CA HIS A 43 -29.14 -0.78 3.42
C HIS A 43 -29.06 -1.53 2.08
N LEU A 44 -30.19 -1.92 1.50
CA LEU A 44 -30.21 -2.52 0.16
C LEU A 44 -29.86 -1.49 -0.91
N GLN A 45 -30.36 -0.26 -0.81
CA GLN A 45 -29.99 0.81 -1.73
C GLN A 45 -28.50 1.16 -1.61
N LYS A 46 -28.00 1.38 -0.39
CA LYS A 46 -26.56 1.66 -0.16
C LYS A 46 -25.65 0.54 -0.73
N PHE A 47 -26.06 -0.72 -0.61
CA PHE A 47 -25.29 -1.84 -1.16
C PHE A 47 -25.38 -1.91 -2.69
N HIS A 48 -26.54 -1.58 -3.27
CA HIS A 48 -26.67 -1.44 -4.72
C HIS A 48 -25.73 -0.36 -5.27
N ASP A 49 -25.72 0.81 -4.64
CA ASP A 49 -24.85 1.93 -5.02
C ASP A 49 -23.37 1.52 -4.90
N PHE A 50 -23.00 0.82 -3.82
CA PHE A 50 -21.67 0.24 -3.62
C PHE A 50 -21.27 -0.73 -4.75
N ILE A 51 -22.17 -1.65 -5.13
CA ILE A 51 -21.95 -2.61 -6.23
C ILE A 51 -21.66 -1.85 -7.52
N VAL A 52 -22.45 -0.83 -7.84
CA VAL A 52 -22.28 -0.01 -9.05
C VAL A 52 -20.97 0.76 -9.01
N GLN A 53 -20.68 1.43 -7.90
CA GLN A 53 -19.47 2.24 -7.71
C GLN A 53 -18.19 1.43 -7.88
N HIS A 54 -18.15 0.19 -7.37
CA HIS A 54 -16.96 -0.66 -7.40
C HIS A 54 -17.00 -1.76 -8.46
N GLY A 55 -17.93 -1.65 -9.42
CA GLY A 55 -18.03 -2.57 -10.56
C GLY A 55 -18.24 -4.03 -10.17
N ARG A 56 -18.97 -4.29 -9.09
CA ARG A 56 -19.28 -5.65 -8.63
C ARG A 56 -20.35 -6.30 -9.50
N SER A 57 -20.34 -7.63 -9.57
CA SER A 57 -21.22 -8.42 -10.47
C SER A 57 -22.09 -9.45 -9.73
N TYR A 58 -22.28 -9.29 -8.42
CA TYR A 58 -23.09 -10.18 -7.59
C TYR A 58 -24.55 -10.18 -8.04
N ARG A 59 -25.11 -11.38 -8.25
CA ARG A 59 -26.51 -11.52 -8.69
C ARG A 59 -27.45 -11.53 -7.48
N PRO A 60 -28.47 -10.64 -7.40
CA PRO A 60 -29.43 -10.65 -6.31
C PRO A 60 -30.09 -12.03 -6.12
N GLY A 61 -30.21 -12.45 -4.86
CA GLY A 61 -30.81 -13.75 -4.50
C GLY A 61 -29.83 -14.94 -4.49
N THR A 62 -28.57 -14.77 -4.90
CA THR A 62 -27.55 -15.80 -4.71
C THR A 62 -26.98 -15.79 -3.30
N GLU A 63 -26.37 -16.90 -2.89
CA GLU A 63 -25.64 -17.02 -1.62
C GLU A 63 -24.53 -15.97 -1.51
N GLU A 64 -23.75 -15.77 -2.58
CA GLU A 64 -22.71 -14.75 -2.64
C GLU A 64 -23.29 -13.35 -2.39
N TYR A 65 -24.38 -12.97 -3.06
CA TYR A 65 -25.00 -11.66 -2.83
C TYR A 65 -25.44 -11.48 -1.37
N GLY A 66 -26.06 -12.50 -0.78
CA GLY A 66 -26.47 -12.48 0.63
C GLY A 66 -25.28 -12.32 1.58
N GLN A 67 -24.20 -13.05 1.32
CA GLN A 67 -22.96 -12.98 2.10
C GLN A 67 -22.31 -11.60 1.99
N ARG A 68 -22.13 -11.08 0.76
CA ARG A 68 -21.51 -9.77 0.50
C ARG A 68 -22.32 -8.63 1.11
N LEU A 69 -23.65 -8.70 1.03
CA LEU A 69 -24.55 -7.75 1.69
C LEU A 69 -24.43 -7.78 3.21
N ALA A 70 -24.34 -8.97 3.81
CA ALA A 70 -24.17 -9.11 5.26
C ALA A 70 -22.85 -8.49 5.73
N LEU A 71 -21.76 -8.82 5.04
CA LEU A 71 -20.42 -8.27 5.27
C LEU A 71 -20.38 -6.73 5.11
N PHE A 72 -21.01 -6.21 4.07
CA PHE A 72 -21.14 -4.77 3.85
C PHE A 72 -21.89 -4.09 4.99
N ARG A 73 -23.03 -4.64 5.42
CA ARG A 73 -23.83 -4.10 6.54
C ARG A 73 -23.04 -4.08 7.84
N GLU A 74 -22.34 -5.16 8.15
CA GLU A 74 -21.49 -5.26 9.34
C GLU A 74 -20.44 -4.15 9.37
N ARG A 75 -19.78 -3.89 8.25
CA ARG A 75 -18.75 -2.84 8.16
C ARG A 75 -19.31 -1.44 8.18
N VAL A 76 -20.44 -1.19 7.52
CA VAL A 76 -21.13 0.10 7.62
C VAL A 76 -21.48 0.38 9.09
N ALA A 77 -22.00 -0.61 9.82
CA ALA A 77 -22.28 -0.44 11.25
C ALA A 77 -21.02 -0.19 12.09
N ALA A 78 -19.90 -0.87 11.79
CA ALA A 78 -18.62 -0.63 12.46
C ALA A 78 -18.05 0.76 12.16
N ILE A 79 -18.14 1.21 10.90
CA ILE A 79 -17.76 2.56 10.45
C ILE A 79 -18.59 3.61 11.17
N ASP A 80 -19.91 3.45 11.19
CA ASP A 80 -20.81 4.36 11.89
C ASP A 80 -20.43 4.41 13.38
N THR A 81 -20.25 3.26 14.02
CA THR A 81 -19.84 3.18 15.44
C THR A 81 -18.50 3.90 15.71
N HIS A 82 -17.52 3.75 14.83
CA HIS A 82 -16.24 4.47 14.94
C HIS A 82 -16.43 5.98 14.77
N ASN A 83 -17.17 6.40 13.74
CA ASN A 83 -17.40 7.80 13.39
C ASN A 83 -18.39 8.53 14.32
N HIS A 84 -18.98 7.87 15.31
CA HIS A 84 -19.73 8.54 16.38
C HIS A 84 -18.86 8.89 17.59
N ARG A 85 -17.58 8.46 17.64
CA ARG A 85 -16.67 8.84 18.72
C ARG A 85 -16.25 10.31 18.56
N PRO A 86 -16.46 11.15 19.59
CA PRO A 86 -16.19 12.59 19.50
C PRO A 86 -14.69 12.92 19.51
N ASP A 87 -13.85 12.03 20.03
CA ASP A 87 -12.41 12.17 20.24
C ASP A 87 -11.57 11.39 19.22
N ARG A 88 -12.19 10.82 18.17
CA ARG A 88 -11.47 10.07 17.15
C ARG A 88 -10.46 10.95 16.40
N ARG A 89 -9.30 10.39 16.09
CA ARG A 89 -8.23 11.06 15.33
C ARG A 89 -8.28 10.78 13.83
N TRP A 90 -9.08 9.81 13.43
CA TRP A 90 -9.23 9.38 12.04
C TRP A 90 -10.69 9.06 11.74
N ASP A 91 -11.02 9.05 10.45
CA ASP A 91 -12.34 8.72 9.94
C ASP A 91 -12.29 7.38 9.21
N ALA A 92 -13.25 6.52 9.52
CA ALA A 92 -13.49 5.30 8.77
C ALA A 92 -14.44 5.59 7.60
N VAL A 93 -14.24 4.93 6.46
CA VAL A 93 -15.07 5.12 5.25
C VAL A 93 -15.42 3.79 4.62
N VAL A 94 -16.57 3.76 3.94
CA VAL A 94 -16.93 2.66 3.04
C VAL A 94 -16.05 2.78 1.80
N ASN A 95 -15.14 1.84 1.61
CA ASN A 95 -14.30 1.75 0.42
C ASN A 95 -14.47 0.38 -0.26
N HIS A 96 -13.75 0.14 -1.35
CA HIS A 96 -13.85 -1.08 -2.18
C HIS A 96 -13.54 -2.40 -1.45
N LEU A 97 -13.13 -2.37 -0.17
CA LEU A 97 -12.89 -3.54 0.68
C LEU A 97 -14.10 -3.91 1.55
N ALA A 98 -15.15 -3.08 1.55
CA ALA A 98 -16.28 -3.21 2.47
C ALA A 98 -17.12 -4.49 2.28
N ASP A 99 -16.94 -5.25 1.21
CA ASP A 99 -17.65 -6.49 0.92
C ASP A 99 -16.77 -7.74 1.00
N ARG A 100 -15.49 -7.60 1.35
CA ARG A 100 -14.52 -8.70 1.35
C ARG A 100 -14.74 -9.70 2.50
N THR A 101 -14.23 -10.91 2.44
CA THR A 101 -14.20 -11.80 3.62
C THR A 101 -12.98 -11.49 4.47
N GLY A 102 -12.94 -11.99 5.72
CA GLY A 102 -11.73 -11.89 6.54
C GLY A 102 -10.52 -12.57 5.90
N GLU A 103 -10.72 -13.64 5.12
CA GLU A 103 -9.64 -14.31 4.38
C GLU A 103 -9.12 -13.44 3.22
N GLU A 104 -10.03 -12.88 2.43
CA GLU A 104 -9.66 -11.98 1.33
C GLU A 104 -8.90 -10.74 1.83
N LEU A 105 -9.28 -10.19 2.98
CA LEU A 105 -8.58 -9.05 3.58
C LEU A 105 -7.19 -9.42 4.10
N ARG A 106 -7.03 -10.61 4.69
CA ARG A 106 -5.71 -11.10 5.13
C ARG A 106 -4.79 -11.36 3.94
N GLN A 107 -5.32 -11.81 2.80
CA GLN A 107 -4.52 -12.02 1.60
C GLN A 107 -3.85 -10.74 1.11
N LEU A 108 -4.49 -9.57 1.26
CA LEU A 108 -3.89 -8.27 0.90
C LEU A 108 -2.64 -7.93 1.74
N ARG A 109 -2.52 -8.54 2.92
CA ARG A 109 -1.42 -8.38 3.87
C ARG A 109 -0.41 -9.53 3.73
N GLY A 110 -0.15 -9.97 2.50
CA GLY A 110 0.83 -11.03 2.22
C GLY A 110 0.52 -12.43 2.75
N TYR A 111 -0.56 -12.65 3.51
CA TYR A 111 -0.77 -13.91 4.23
C TYR A 111 -1.51 -14.98 3.42
N ARG A 112 -0.94 -16.20 3.39
CA ARG A 112 -1.73 -17.44 3.21
C ARG A 112 -1.13 -18.62 3.98
N ARG A 113 -1.84 -19.13 4.99
CA ARG A 113 -1.46 -20.38 5.68
C ARG A 113 -1.60 -21.56 4.72
N ARG A 114 -0.50 -22.21 4.36
CA ARG A 114 -0.54 -23.59 3.87
C ARG A 114 -0.36 -24.52 5.07
N ALA A 115 -1.08 -25.64 5.08
CA ALA A 115 -0.90 -26.68 6.08
C ALA A 115 0.60 -27.08 6.17
N PRO A 116 1.14 -27.40 7.37
CA PRO A 116 2.55 -27.70 7.50
C PRO A 116 2.91 -28.94 6.66
N SER A 117 3.79 -28.77 5.68
CA SER A 117 4.54 -29.91 5.12
C SER A 117 5.70 -30.19 6.08
N GLU A 118 5.62 -31.27 6.83
CA GLU A 118 6.73 -31.76 7.68
C GLU A 118 7.97 -31.98 6.81
N GLY A 119 9.04 -31.23 7.10
CA GLY A 119 10.34 -31.40 6.49
C GLY A 119 11.41 -31.03 7.52
N PRO A 120 12.49 -31.81 7.66
CA PRO A 120 13.48 -31.60 8.70
C PRO A 120 14.28 -30.31 8.43
N GLY A 121 14.14 -29.34 9.33
CA GLY A 121 14.84 -28.06 9.27
C GLY A 121 16.28 -28.17 9.74
N ALA A 122 17.22 -27.97 8.82
CA ALA A 122 18.59 -27.54 9.14
C ALA A 122 18.71 -26.07 8.74
N GLY A 123 18.75 -25.19 9.74
CA GLY A 123 18.91 -23.75 9.53
C GLY A 123 20.34 -23.37 9.18
N PRO A 124 20.53 -22.26 8.45
CA PRO A 124 21.68 -21.42 8.64
C PRO A 124 21.26 -20.00 9.05
N SER A 125 21.85 -19.51 10.13
CA SER A 125 21.91 -18.07 10.44
C SER A 125 22.64 -17.35 9.31
N GLY A 126 21.92 -16.51 8.56
CA GLY A 126 22.50 -15.64 7.55
C GLY A 126 23.42 -14.59 8.19
N ARG A 127 24.72 -14.90 8.31
CA ARG A 127 25.75 -13.88 8.47
C ARG A 127 25.88 -13.12 7.15
N LEU A 128 25.31 -11.92 7.08
CA LEU A 128 25.64 -10.95 6.04
C LEU A 128 27.12 -10.59 6.17
N THR A 129 27.85 -10.68 5.06
CA THR A 129 29.27 -10.34 4.96
C THR A 129 29.48 -8.86 5.30
N ALA A 130 30.18 -8.63 6.42
CA ALA A 130 30.62 -7.34 6.91
C ALA A 130 31.70 -6.72 6.00
N GLY A 131 31.32 -6.33 4.78
CA GLY A 131 32.24 -5.83 3.74
C GLY A 131 32.07 -4.36 3.35
N PHE A 132 31.01 -3.68 3.78
CA PHE A 132 30.80 -2.24 3.46
C PHE A 132 30.17 -1.42 4.60
N LEU A 133 30.06 -2.00 5.80
CA LEU A 133 29.56 -1.31 7.00
C LEU A 133 30.70 -0.60 7.73
N SER A 134 31.36 0.35 7.06
CA SER A 134 32.29 1.26 7.73
C SER A 134 32.43 2.58 6.96
N ARG A 135 31.30 3.25 6.74
CA ARG A 135 31.28 4.72 6.64
C ARG A 135 30.25 5.23 7.63
N THR A 136 30.73 5.39 8.85
CA THR A 136 30.22 6.28 9.89
C THR A 136 28.72 6.19 10.15
N ALA A 137 28.35 5.46 11.21
CA ALA A 137 27.28 5.91 12.08
C ALA A 137 27.68 7.27 12.67
N ARG A 138 27.60 8.34 11.85
CA ARG A 138 27.47 9.68 12.41
C ARG A 138 26.23 9.61 13.28
N ALA A 139 26.34 10.02 14.54
CA ALA A 139 25.17 10.31 15.34
C ALA A 139 24.27 11.19 14.46
N VAL A 140 23.08 10.70 14.15
CA VAL A 140 22.13 11.45 13.35
C VAL A 140 21.78 12.67 14.17
N ASP A 141 22.15 13.86 13.70
CA ASP A 141 21.71 15.11 14.33
C ASP A 141 20.26 15.37 13.96
N LEU A 142 19.38 14.77 14.75
CA LEU A 142 17.94 14.90 14.56
C LEU A 142 17.40 16.31 14.88
N SER A 143 18.23 17.23 15.41
CA SER A 143 17.82 18.63 15.59
C SER A 143 17.71 19.38 14.26
N GLN A 144 18.33 18.84 13.20
CA GLN A 144 18.29 19.41 11.86
C GLN A 144 17.11 18.91 11.01
N LEU A 145 16.35 17.93 11.51
CA LEU A 145 15.17 17.45 10.80
C LEU A 145 14.04 18.47 10.93
N PRO A 146 13.30 18.76 9.84
CA PRO A 146 12.09 19.56 9.92
C PRO A 146 11.04 18.83 10.76
N ALA A 147 10.03 19.57 11.25
CA ALA A 147 8.87 18.95 11.92
C ALA A 147 8.03 18.11 10.94
N ASP A 148 7.94 18.57 9.68
CA ASP A 148 7.18 17.94 8.61
C ASP A 148 8.03 17.69 7.37
N TRP A 149 7.97 16.47 6.86
CA TRP A 149 8.61 16.08 5.61
C TRP A 149 7.81 15.01 4.89
N SER A 150 7.64 15.15 3.57
CA SER A 150 7.05 14.09 2.75
C SER A 150 7.51 14.13 1.31
N TRP A 151 7.87 12.97 0.76
CA TRP A 151 8.20 12.81 -0.65
C TRP A 151 6.98 12.83 -1.58
N ARG A 152 5.76 12.72 -1.06
CA ARG A 152 4.51 12.58 -1.84
C ARG A 152 4.39 13.58 -2.98
N THR A 153 4.65 14.86 -2.71
CA THR A 153 4.54 15.94 -3.71
C THR A 153 5.85 16.32 -4.38
N ARG A 154 6.97 15.70 -3.96
CA ARG A 154 8.33 16.02 -4.44
C ARG A 154 8.80 15.10 -5.56
N LEU A 155 8.26 13.88 -5.62
CA LEU A 155 8.61 12.84 -6.58
C LEU A 155 7.39 12.40 -7.37
N HIS A 156 7.55 12.22 -8.68
CA HIS A 156 6.52 11.63 -9.52
C HIS A 156 6.25 10.16 -9.14
N ALA A 157 7.28 9.45 -8.70
CA ALA A 157 7.18 8.08 -8.21
C ALA A 157 6.15 7.90 -7.09
N MET A 158 5.94 8.92 -6.25
CA MET A 158 4.99 8.85 -5.13
C MET A 158 3.55 9.18 -5.56
N GLN A 159 3.35 9.75 -6.75
CA GLN A 159 2.01 10.03 -7.27
C GLN A 159 1.41 8.81 -7.98
N ASP A 160 2.25 7.84 -8.37
CA ASP A 160 1.84 6.55 -8.92
C ASP A 160 1.44 5.58 -7.80
N VAL A 161 0.29 5.81 -7.18
CA VAL A 161 -0.29 4.86 -6.23
C VAL A 161 -0.89 3.69 -7.01
N ARG A 162 -0.32 2.52 -6.80
CA ARG A 162 -0.71 1.29 -7.50
C ARG A 162 -1.53 0.37 -6.60
N ASP A 163 -2.21 -0.58 -7.24
CA ASP A 163 -3.08 -1.57 -6.59
C ASP A 163 -2.53 -2.99 -6.81
N GLN A 164 -2.32 -3.71 -5.71
CA GLN A 164 -1.92 -5.12 -5.70
C GLN A 164 -3.08 -6.08 -6.00
N GLY A 165 -4.32 -5.58 -6.08
CA GLY A 165 -5.49 -6.38 -6.36
C GLY A 165 -5.68 -7.45 -5.29
N THR A 166 -5.85 -8.71 -5.69
CA THR A 166 -6.11 -9.83 -4.78
C THR A 166 -4.87 -10.64 -4.42
N CYS A 167 -3.69 -10.22 -4.87
CA CYS A 167 -2.44 -10.94 -4.63
C CYS A 167 -1.74 -10.39 -3.38
N GLY A 168 -1.20 -11.26 -2.53
CA GLY A 168 -0.41 -10.90 -1.33
C GLY A 168 1.01 -10.45 -1.67
N SER A 169 1.14 -9.48 -2.57
CA SER A 169 2.41 -8.98 -3.09
C SER A 169 2.81 -7.61 -2.54
N CYS A 170 2.30 -7.21 -1.36
CA CYS A 170 2.64 -5.92 -0.73
C CYS A 170 4.16 -5.72 -0.62
N TRP A 171 4.91 -6.77 -0.31
CA TRP A 171 6.38 -6.79 -0.28
C TRP A 171 7.02 -6.35 -1.59
N ALA A 172 6.49 -6.81 -2.73
CA ALA A 172 6.98 -6.46 -4.05
C ALA A 172 6.56 -5.03 -4.45
N PHE A 173 5.36 -4.59 -4.08
CA PHE A 173 4.92 -3.21 -4.31
C PHE A 173 5.73 -2.19 -3.51
N ALA A 174 5.95 -2.44 -2.21
CA ALA A 174 6.79 -1.58 -1.38
C ALA A 174 8.21 -1.49 -1.97
N SER A 175 8.77 -2.62 -2.40
CA SER A 175 10.10 -2.67 -2.99
C SER A 175 10.17 -1.92 -4.33
N ALA A 176 9.19 -2.13 -5.23
CA ALA A 176 9.15 -1.44 -6.53
C ALA A 176 8.97 0.07 -6.38
N THR A 177 8.11 0.51 -5.44
CA THR A 177 7.83 1.91 -5.16
C THR A 177 9.08 2.62 -4.65
N VAL A 178 9.80 2.00 -3.71
CA VAL A 178 11.07 2.51 -3.20
C VAL A 178 12.15 2.52 -4.28
N LEU A 179 12.28 1.46 -5.08
CA LEU A 179 13.24 1.43 -6.19
C LEU A 179 12.95 2.52 -7.22
N ARG A 180 11.68 2.75 -7.58
CA ARG A 180 11.28 3.83 -8.49
C ARG A 180 11.63 5.20 -7.92
N ALA A 181 11.27 5.45 -6.66
CA ALA A 181 11.55 6.72 -5.99
C ALA A 181 13.06 7.02 -5.94
N HIS A 182 13.87 6.01 -5.59
CA HIS A 182 15.32 6.16 -5.56
C HIS A 182 15.92 6.28 -6.96
N SER A 183 15.36 5.60 -7.96
CA SER A 183 15.74 5.80 -9.36
C SER A 183 15.45 7.23 -9.80
N GLU A 184 14.31 7.83 -9.45
CA GLU A 184 14.01 9.24 -9.73
C GLU A 184 14.95 10.20 -8.97
N LEU A 185 15.21 9.92 -7.69
CA LEU A 185 16.08 10.74 -6.83
C LEU A 185 17.51 10.82 -7.35
N TYR A 186 18.10 9.67 -7.67
CA TYR A 186 19.53 9.54 -7.93
C TYR A 186 19.88 9.31 -9.41
N GLN A 187 18.93 8.81 -10.20
CA GLN A 187 19.08 8.42 -11.61
C GLN A 187 17.91 9.01 -12.43
N ARG A 188 17.41 8.30 -13.44
CA ARG A 188 16.20 8.71 -14.18
C ARG A 188 14.98 8.01 -13.59
N ASP A 189 13.82 8.67 -13.61
CA ASP A 189 12.56 8.00 -13.25
C ASP A 189 12.37 6.77 -14.14
N ARG A 190 12.06 5.65 -13.50
CA ARG A 190 11.90 4.34 -14.12
C ARG A 190 10.90 3.52 -13.32
N THR A 191 9.76 3.21 -13.93
CA THR A 191 8.77 2.31 -13.32
C THR A 191 9.20 0.86 -13.49
N PHE A 192 9.42 0.19 -12.36
CA PHE A 192 9.87 -1.20 -12.33
C PHE A 192 8.73 -2.21 -12.31
N SER A 193 8.96 -3.39 -12.89
CA SER A 193 8.00 -4.49 -12.89
C SER A 193 7.86 -5.09 -11.49
N VAL A 194 6.67 -4.95 -10.92
CA VAL A 194 6.30 -5.68 -9.69
C VAL A 194 6.20 -7.18 -9.98
N GLN A 195 5.64 -7.53 -11.14
CA GLN A 195 5.40 -8.93 -11.53
C GLN A 195 6.69 -9.74 -11.60
N GLN A 196 7.80 -9.15 -12.06
CA GLN A 196 9.07 -9.86 -12.08
C GLN A 196 9.49 -10.30 -10.67
N MET A 197 9.35 -9.43 -9.65
CA MET A 197 9.66 -9.82 -8.27
C MET A 197 8.72 -10.93 -7.80
N VAL A 198 7.41 -10.76 -8.01
CA VAL A 198 6.40 -11.77 -7.63
C VAL A 198 6.71 -13.14 -8.24
N SER A 199 7.11 -13.18 -9.51
CA SER A 199 7.36 -14.42 -10.24
C SER A 199 8.74 -15.04 -10.00
N CYS A 200 9.77 -14.24 -9.68
CA CYS A 200 11.17 -14.68 -9.74
C CYS A 200 11.93 -14.66 -8.42
N THR A 201 11.45 -13.97 -7.38
CA THR A 201 12.20 -13.88 -6.11
C THR A 201 12.22 -15.23 -5.40
N PRO A 202 13.41 -15.83 -5.15
CA PRO A 202 13.50 -17.08 -4.41
C PRO A 202 13.11 -16.88 -2.94
N ASN A 203 12.28 -17.79 -2.40
CA ASN A 203 11.92 -17.80 -0.99
C ASN A 203 12.05 -19.21 -0.35
N PRO A 204 13.27 -19.81 -0.34
CA PRO A 204 13.46 -21.18 0.11
C PRO A 204 13.15 -21.38 1.61
N GLN A 205 13.33 -20.33 2.42
CA GLN A 205 13.09 -20.36 3.86
C GLN A 205 11.67 -19.90 4.23
N LYS A 206 10.80 -19.67 3.24
CA LYS A 206 9.42 -19.20 3.44
C LYS A 206 9.33 -18.00 4.39
N CYS A 207 10.21 -17.02 4.19
CA CYS A 207 10.19 -15.77 4.95
C CYS A 207 8.99 -14.93 4.53
N GLY A 208 8.16 -14.56 5.49
CA GLY A 208 6.95 -13.76 5.26
C GLY A 208 5.91 -14.41 4.36
N GLY A 209 5.94 -15.73 4.22
CA GLY A 209 5.06 -16.46 3.31
C GLY A 209 5.78 -17.46 2.41
N SER A 210 5.07 -18.03 1.44
CA SER A 210 5.62 -19.07 0.54
C SER A 210 6.24 -18.53 -0.76
N GLY A 211 6.32 -17.21 -0.92
CA GLY A 211 6.69 -16.52 -2.16
C GLY A 211 5.48 -16.05 -2.95
N GLY A 212 5.73 -15.23 -3.99
CA GLY A 212 4.69 -14.77 -4.91
C GLY A 212 3.54 -14.03 -4.21
N CYS A 213 2.31 -14.45 -4.50
CA CYS A 213 1.07 -13.93 -3.91
C CYS A 213 0.77 -14.50 -2.52
N GLU A 214 1.53 -15.48 -2.06
CA GLU A 214 1.46 -16.04 -0.71
C GLU A 214 2.45 -15.38 0.26
N GLY A 215 3.03 -14.23 -0.12
CA GLY A 215 3.88 -13.40 0.73
C GLY A 215 5.37 -13.70 0.61
N ALA A 216 6.16 -12.64 0.74
CA ALA A 216 7.60 -12.67 0.94
C ALA A 216 8.02 -11.36 1.65
N THR A 217 9.32 -11.06 1.74
CA THR A 217 9.81 -9.86 2.41
C THR A 217 10.48 -8.87 1.45
N ALA A 218 10.57 -7.60 1.85
CA ALA A 218 11.25 -6.57 1.07
C ALA A 218 12.76 -6.86 0.93
N GLU A 219 13.39 -7.48 1.94
CA GLU A 219 14.80 -7.91 1.88
C GLU A 219 15.04 -8.94 0.77
N LEU A 220 14.18 -9.96 0.65
CA LEU A 220 14.28 -10.96 -0.41
C LEU A 220 14.13 -10.31 -1.80
N ALA A 221 13.21 -9.34 -1.92
CA ALA A 221 13.04 -8.57 -3.15
C ALA A 221 14.30 -7.78 -3.50
N MET A 222 14.83 -7.02 -2.56
CA MET A 222 16.02 -6.18 -2.76
C MET A 222 17.25 -7.04 -3.04
N GLU A 223 17.37 -8.20 -2.41
CA GLU A 223 18.43 -9.16 -2.67
C GLU A 223 18.36 -9.72 -4.08
N TYR A 224 17.17 -10.17 -4.52
CA TYR A 224 16.94 -10.61 -5.89
C TYR A 224 17.28 -9.50 -6.89
N VAL A 225 16.72 -8.30 -6.70
CA VAL A 225 16.94 -7.15 -7.58
C VAL A 225 18.41 -6.78 -7.63
N SER A 226 19.12 -6.81 -6.51
CA SER A 226 20.55 -6.50 -6.47
C SER A 226 21.33 -7.41 -7.41
N LYS A 227 21.05 -8.71 -7.42
CA LYS A 227 21.76 -9.72 -8.22
C LYS A 227 21.31 -9.77 -9.68
N MET A 228 20.00 -9.71 -9.90
CA MET A 228 19.36 -10.04 -11.19
C MET A 228 18.94 -8.81 -11.98
N GLY A 229 18.89 -7.66 -11.31
CA GLY A 229 18.30 -6.45 -11.86
C GLY A 229 16.78 -6.56 -11.95
N LEU A 230 16.15 -5.57 -12.59
CA LEU A 230 14.71 -5.49 -12.68
C LEU A 230 14.30 -4.83 -14.01
N THR A 231 13.37 -5.48 -14.71
CA THR A 231 12.76 -4.98 -15.94
C THR A 231 11.73 -3.90 -15.61
N THR A 232 11.25 -3.20 -16.63
CA THR A 232 10.22 -2.16 -16.49
C THR A 232 8.82 -2.75 -16.43
N GLU A 233 7.89 -2.00 -15.84
CA GLU A 233 6.48 -2.38 -15.80
C GLU A 233 5.89 -2.61 -17.22
N SER A 234 6.35 -1.85 -18.22
CA SER A 234 5.92 -2.03 -19.61
C SER A 234 6.39 -3.35 -20.24
N GLU A 235 7.52 -3.89 -19.81
CA GLU A 235 8.08 -5.15 -20.32
C GLU A 235 7.43 -6.37 -19.66
N MET A 236 7.02 -6.25 -18.39
CA MET A 236 6.33 -7.31 -17.66
C MET A 236 5.28 -6.70 -16.73
N ARG A 237 4.05 -6.60 -17.23
CA ARG A 237 2.92 -5.98 -16.53
C ARG A 237 2.48 -6.81 -15.34
N TYR A 238 2.03 -6.12 -14.29
CA TYR A 238 1.42 -6.74 -13.13
C TYR A 238 0.06 -7.39 -13.45
N GLY A 239 -0.08 -8.66 -13.08
CA GLY A 239 -1.26 -9.48 -13.33
C GLY A 239 -2.08 -9.81 -12.08
N SER A 240 -1.64 -9.40 -10.88
CA SER A 240 -2.30 -9.78 -9.61
C SER A 240 -2.39 -11.30 -9.40
N GLU A 241 -1.37 -12.04 -9.85
CA GLU A 241 -1.32 -13.49 -9.76
C GLU A 241 0.12 -14.01 -9.68
N ASN A 242 0.25 -15.28 -9.26
CA ASN A 242 1.50 -16.01 -9.35
C ASN A 242 1.85 -16.24 -10.82
N GLY A 243 2.96 -15.66 -11.26
CA GLY A 243 3.47 -15.89 -12.61
C GLY A 243 4.68 -16.82 -12.62
N ILE A 244 4.94 -17.44 -13.76
CA ILE A 244 6.17 -18.21 -14.00
C ILE A 244 7.32 -17.24 -14.25
N CYS A 245 8.44 -17.41 -13.56
CA CYS A 245 9.64 -16.63 -13.86
C CYS A 245 10.10 -16.89 -15.29
N PRO A 246 10.27 -15.89 -16.16
CA PRO A 246 10.75 -16.12 -17.51
C PRO A 246 12.22 -16.63 -17.51
N PRO A 247 12.62 -17.55 -18.42
CA PRO A 247 14.00 -18.03 -18.53
C PRO A 247 15.05 -16.90 -18.57
N ALA A 248 14.75 -15.80 -19.26
CA ALA A 248 15.62 -14.63 -19.36
C ALA A 248 15.87 -13.88 -18.03
N MET A 249 15.11 -14.20 -16.97
CA MET A 249 15.20 -13.58 -15.65
C MET A 249 15.76 -14.54 -14.58
N HIS A 250 16.13 -15.77 -14.96
CA HIS A 250 16.78 -16.75 -14.08
C HIS A 250 18.30 -16.58 -14.00
N ALA A 251 18.91 -15.90 -14.97
CA ALA A 251 20.35 -15.63 -15.03
C ALA A 251 20.61 -14.11 -15.03
N PRO A 252 21.70 -13.62 -14.40
CA PRO A 252 22.06 -12.21 -14.46
C PRO A 252 22.21 -11.80 -15.92
N ARG A 253 21.56 -10.72 -16.35
CA ARG A 253 21.74 -10.19 -17.71
C ARG A 253 23.21 -9.77 -17.89
N PRO A 254 23.98 -10.35 -18.83
CA PRO A 254 25.30 -9.83 -19.13
C PRO A 254 25.12 -8.42 -19.68
N THR A 255 25.74 -7.43 -19.05
CA THR A 255 25.70 -6.07 -19.58
C THR A 255 26.80 -5.94 -20.63
N LEU A 256 26.61 -5.10 -21.66
CA LEU A 256 27.69 -4.78 -22.62
C LEU A 256 28.95 -4.28 -21.90
N ARG A 257 28.75 -3.64 -20.74
CA ARG A 257 29.79 -3.22 -19.79
C ARG A 257 30.42 -4.38 -19.00
N SER A 258 29.74 -5.49 -18.73
CA SER A 258 30.35 -6.64 -18.05
C SER A 258 31.22 -7.45 -19.01
N LEU A 259 30.81 -7.59 -20.27
CA LEU A 259 31.62 -8.24 -21.32
C LEU A 259 32.93 -7.49 -21.63
N LEU A 260 32.95 -6.17 -21.42
CA LEU A 260 34.15 -5.33 -21.63
C LEU A 260 35.01 -5.15 -20.37
N ARG A 261 34.56 -5.64 -19.20
CA ARG A 261 35.13 -5.28 -17.88
C ARG A 261 35.47 -6.51 -17.05
N ASP A 262 35.78 -7.63 -17.69
CA ASP A 262 36.25 -8.88 -17.07
C ASP A 262 37.56 -8.74 -16.26
N HIS A 263 38.15 -7.54 -16.18
CA HIS A 263 39.32 -7.25 -15.36
C HIS A 263 39.00 -6.48 -14.06
N LEU A 264 37.76 -6.03 -13.82
CA LEU A 264 37.35 -5.33 -12.59
C LEU A 264 36.04 -5.93 -12.07
N LYS A 265 36.15 -6.81 -11.07
CA LYS A 265 35.11 -7.57 -10.36
C LYS A 265 33.98 -6.70 -9.76
N LEU A 266 33.20 -5.97 -10.55
CA LEU A 266 32.18 -5.06 -10.02
C LEU A 266 31.14 -4.66 -11.09
N SER A 267 30.13 -5.51 -11.34
CA SER A 267 28.80 -4.97 -11.62
C SER A 267 27.72 -6.01 -11.36
N SER A 268 27.00 -5.82 -10.26
CA SER A 268 25.69 -6.42 -10.04
C SER A 268 24.73 -6.00 -11.18
N ALA A 269 23.78 -6.85 -11.61
CA ALA A 269 22.88 -6.50 -12.71
C ALA A 269 22.02 -5.24 -12.40
N SER A 270 21.80 -4.97 -11.12
CA SER A 270 21.19 -3.74 -10.59
C SER A 270 21.94 -2.45 -10.94
N ALA A 271 23.25 -2.52 -11.18
CA ALA A 271 24.05 -1.37 -11.59
C ALA A 271 23.59 -0.82 -12.96
N SER A 272 22.86 -1.60 -13.76
CA SER A 272 22.28 -1.14 -15.04
C SER A 272 21.26 -0.01 -14.87
N PHE A 273 20.64 0.13 -13.70
CA PHE A 273 19.78 1.26 -13.34
C PHE A 273 20.31 2.04 -12.13
N GLY A 274 21.62 1.91 -11.86
CA GLY A 274 22.33 2.74 -10.88
C GLY A 274 22.19 2.32 -9.41
N MET A 275 21.51 1.21 -9.10
CA MET A 275 21.49 0.65 -7.75
C MET A 275 22.82 -0.04 -7.46
N LEU A 276 23.43 0.33 -6.33
CA LEU A 276 24.71 -0.18 -5.85
C LEU A 276 24.55 -1.31 -4.83
N GLY A 277 23.40 -1.36 -4.15
CA GLY A 277 23.10 -2.35 -3.11
C GLY A 277 21.91 -1.93 -2.26
N TRP A 278 21.74 -2.56 -1.11
CA TRP A 278 20.68 -2.27 -0.16
C TRP A 278 21.14 -2.58 1.27
N ARG A 279 20.42 -2.08 2.27
CA ARG A 279 20.64 -2.39 3.68
C ARG A 279 19.34 -2.40 4.47
N LYS A 280 19.28 -3.28 5.48
CA LYS A 280 18.29 -3.18 6.55
C LYS A 280 18.71 -2.10 7.55
N LEU A 281 17.77 -1.30 8.04
CA LEU A 281 18.00 -0.35 9.12
C LEU A 281 18.10 -1.09 10.46
N PRO A 282 18.76 -0.51 11.49
CA PRO A 282 18.70 -1.05 12.84
C PRO A 282 17.25 -1.23 13.29
N GLU A 283 16.90 -2.43 13.73
CA GLU A 283 15.57 -2.76 14.24
C GLU A 283 15.30 -1.96 15.52
N ASN A 284 14.05 -1.56 15.72
CA ASN A 284 13.56 -0.95 16.95
C ASN A 284 14.27 0.38 17.31
N ARG A 285 14.63 1.17 16.30
CA ARG A 285 15.25 2.49 16.45
C ARG A 285 14.60 3.51 15.51
N VAL A 286 14.03 4.57 16.07
CA VAL A 286 13.35 5.64 15.32
C VAL A 286 14.32 6.54 14.56
N GLU A 287 15.50 6.79 15.12
CA GLU A 287 16.45 7.78 14.60
C GLU A 287 17.01 7.38 13.23
N PRO A 288 17.44 6.12 12.99
CA PRO A 288 17.86 5.68 11.66
C PRO A 288 16.74 5.72 10.62
N LEU A 289 15.48 5.47 11.02
CA LEU A 289 14.33 5.50 10.12
C LEU A 289 13.98 6.93 9.71
N LEU A 290 13.91 7.86 10.67
CA LEU A 290 13.72 9.29 10.40
C LEU A 290 14.82 9.83 9.48
N PHE A 291 16.07 9.50 9.77
CA PHE A 291 17.20 9.92 8.94
C PHE A 291 17.11 9.36 7.53
N ALA A 292 16.83 8.07 7.39
CA ALA A 292 16.75 7.43 6.09
C ALA A 292 15.64 8.05 5.24
N VAL A 293 14.44 8.21 5.80
CA VAL A 293 13.34 8.79 5.04
C VAL A 293 13.58 10.25 4.69
N TYR A 294 14.27 11.04 5.52
CA TYR A 294 14.57 12.43 5.21
C TYR A 294 15.73 12.60 4.22
N GLU A 295 16.89 11.98 4.48
CA GLU A 295 18.14 12.23 3.73
C GLU A 295 18.32 11.31 2.52
N GLN A 296 17.78 10.10 2.55
CA GLN A 296 18.02 9.09 1.52
C GLN A 296 16.83 8.91 0.58
N GLY A 297 15.61 9.18 1.05
CA GLY A 297 14.39 9.00 0.26
C GLY A 297 13.43 7.99 0.89
N PRO A 298 12.33 7.65 0.20
CA PRO A 298 11.35 6.69 0.70
C PRO A 298 11.96 5.35 1.13
N VAL A 299 11.37 4.73 2.15
CA VAL A 299 11.88 3.51 2.82
C VAL A 299 10.83 2.41 2.74
N ALA A 300 11.22 1.18 2.39
CA ALA A 300 10.30 0.05 2.48
C ALA A 300 10.25 -0.36 3.95
N THR A 301 9.06 -0.43 4.54
CA THR A 301 8.89 -0.78 5.96
C THR A 301 7.74 -1.77 6.12
N SER A 302 7.73 -2.51 7.22
CA SER A 302 6.66 -3.44 7.55
C SER A 302 5.90 -2.97 8.78
N VAL A 303 4.57 -3.15 8.76
CA VAL A 303 3.64 -2.72 9.81
C VAL A 303 2.61 -3.79 10.09
N MET A 304 1.91 -3.66 11.22
CA MET A 304 0.65 -4.34 11.46
C MET A 304 -0.50 -3.60 10.78
N ALA A 305 -1.09 -4.22 9.75
CA ALA A 305 -2.39 -3.81 9.22
C ALA A 305 -3.51 -4.65 9.87
N SER A 306 -4.54 -3.97 10.39
CA SER A 306 -5.70 -4.55 11.07
C SER A 306 -7.01 -4.10 10.41
N ASP A 307 -8.17 -4.36 11.03
CA ASP A 307 -9.45 -3.96 10.46
C ASP A 307 -9.65 -2.44 10.38
N SER A 308 -9.06 -1.68 11.31
CA SER A 308 -8.99 -0.22 11.20
C SER A 308 -8.26 0.23 9.94
N TRP A 309 -7.20 -0.48 9.55
CA TRP A 309 -6.46 -0.21 8.31
C TRP A 309 -7.35 -0.46 7.08
N ASN A 310 -8.18 -1.50 7.09
CA ASN A 310 -9.09 -1.78 5.97
C ASN A 310 -10.07 -0.61 5.73
N ALA A 311 -10.61 -0.04 6.80
CA ALA A 311 -11.64 0.99 6.73
C ALA A 311 -11.11 2.44 6.75
N TYR A 312 -9.79 2.63 6.85
CA TYR A 312 -9.18 3.97 6.95
C TYR A 312 -9.57 4.87 5.77
N GLY A 313 -10.07 6.06 6.06
CA GLY A 313 -10.41 7.10 5.09
C GLY A 313 -9.57 8.37 5.19
N GLY A 314 -9.17 8.75 6.41
CA GLY A 314 -8.31 9.92 6.62
C GLY A 314 -8.07 10.24 8.09
N GLY A 315 -7.17 11.17 8.37
CA GLY A 315 -6.75 11.54 9.73
C GLY A 315 -5.56 10.72 10.24
N VAL A 316 -5.26 10.77 11.53
CA VAL A 316 -4.13 10.05 12.13
C VAL A 316 -4.62 8.75 12.77
N LEU A 317 -4.33 7.62 12.16
CA LEU A 317 -4.71 6.30 12.67
C LEU A 317 -3.89 5.95 13.92
N ASP A 318 -4.58 5.67 15.02
CA ASP A 318 -4.01 5.49 16.36
C ASP A 318 -4.37 4.14 17.01
N THR A 319 -4.93 3.20 16.24
CA THR A 319 -5.42 1.91 16.75
C THR A 319 -4.35 0.80 16.69
N CYS A 320 -3.11 1.12 17.05
CA CYS A 320 -2.01 0.16 17.06
C CYS A 320 -1.75 -0.35 18.47
N GLU A 321 -1.91 -1.66 18.66
CA GLU A 321 -1.50 -2.32 19.89
C GLU A 321 0.02 -2.52 19.93
N ARG A 322 0.56 -2.59 21.15
CA ARG A 322 1.99 -2.83 21.39
C ARG A 322 2.45 -4.21 20.92
N ASP A 323 1.63 -5.24 21.12
CA ASP A 323 1.87 -6.60 20.64
C ASP A 323 1.51 -6.70 19.14
N ALA A 324 2.13 -5.84 18.34
CA ALA A 324 1.87 -5.72 16.91
C ALA A 324 2.27 -7.00 16.18
N VAL A 325 1.36 -7.57 15.40
CA VAL A 325 1.65 -8.68 14.49
C VAL A 325 1.96 -8.11 13.12
N ILE A 326 3.23 -8.09 12.76
CA ILE A 326 3.67 -7.55 11.47
C ILE A 326 3.09 -8.43 10.38
N ASN A 327 2.42 -7.81 9.40
CA ASN A 327 1.79 -8.54 8.32
C ASN A 327 1.74 -7.76 7.00
N HIS A 328 2.17 -6.50 6.95
CA HIS A 328 1.99 -5.70 5.74
C HIS A 328 3.22 -4.87 5.42
N ALA A 329 3.73 -4.99 4.20
CA ALA A 329 4.82 -4.17 3.71
C ALA A 329 4.28 -2.94 2.98
N VAL A 330 4.81 -1.77 3.33
CA VAL A 330 4.37 -0.46 2.85
C VAL A 330 5.58 0.42 2.53
N THR A 331 5.34 1.59 1.93
CA THR A 331 6.41 2.56 1.69
C THR A 331 6.27 3.74 2.64
N LEU A 332 7.23 3.93 3.54
CA LEU A 332 7.33 5.15 4.34
C LEU A 332 7.84 6.29 3.46
N VAL A 333 7.02 7.32 3.30
CA VAL A 333 7.31 8.48 2.42
C VAL A 333 7.62 9.75 3.20
N GLY A 334 7.45 9.74 4.52
CA GLY A 334 7.71 10.91 5.35
C GLY A 334 7.15 10.81 6.76
N PHE A 335 7.08 11.95 7.43
CA PHE A 335 6.55 12.12 8.76
C PHE A 335 6.07 13.57 8.92
N GLY A 336 5.24 13.83 9.93
CA GLY A 336 4.77 15.17 10.19
C GLY A 336 4.06 15.32 11.51
N GLU A 337 3.37 16.44 11.65
CA GLU A 337 2.52 16.78 12.78
C GLU A 337 1.21 17.42 12.31
N GLN A 338 0.09 16.98 12.88
CA GLN A 338 -1.21 17.63 12.71
C GLN A 338 -1.80 17.94 14.09
N GLN A 339 -2.00 19.23 14.39
CA GLN A 339 -2.65 19.68 15.63
C GLN A 339 -2.01 19.05 16.89
N GLY A 340 -0.67 19.07 16.98
CA GLY A 340 0.06 18.46 18.09
C GLY A 340 0.16 16.92 18.05
N THR A 341 -0.39 16.28 17.02
CA THR A 341 -0.31 14.82 16.84
C THR A 341 0.71 14.50 15.77
N GLN A 342 1.82 13.88 16.16
CA GLN A 342 2.86 13.44 15.24
C GLN A 342 2.40 12.18 14.48
N TYR A 343 2.83 12.07 13.22
CA TYR A 343 2.49 10.93 12.37
C TYR A 343 3.65 10.50 11.47
N TRP A 344 3.62 9.23 11.08
CA TRP A 344 4.30 8.66 9.92
C TRP A 344 3.40 8.83 8.69
N HIS A 345 3.97 9.23 7.55
CA HIS A 345 3.24 9.33 6.29
C HIS A 345 3.64 8.15 5.40
N ILE A 346 2.67 7.31 5.07
CA ILE A 346 2.90 6.00 4.47
C ILE A 346 2.06 5.89 3.18
N GLN A 347 2.67 5.38 2.12
CA GLN A 347 2.00 4.97 0.89
C GLN A 347 1.65 3.49 0.97
N ASN A 348 0.37 3.17 0.72
CA ASN A 348 -0.14 1.81 0.65
C ASN A 348 -0.16 1.30 -0.81
N SER A 349 -0.46 0.02 -1.00
CA SER A 349 -0.54 -0.67 -2.29
C SER A 349 -1.94 -1.16 -2.64
N TRP A 350 -2.97 -0.50 -2.12
CA TRP A 350 -4.39 -0.87 -2.32
C TRP A 350 -5.14 0.14 -3.21
N GLY A 351 -4.39 0.79 -4.12
CA GLY A 351 -4.94 1.75 -5.06
C GLY A 351 -5.21 3.15 -4.48
N PRO A 352 -5.43 4.14 -5.36
CA PRO A 352 -5.63 5.54 -4.96
C PRO A 352 -6.98 5.79 -4.26
N ASP A 353 -7.96 4.92 -4.46
CA ASP A 353 -9.31 5.07 -3.86
C ASP A 353 -9.37 4.62 -2.40
N TRP A 354 -8.27 4.11 -1.85
CA TRP A 354 -8.14 3.76 -0.44
C TRP A 354 -7.43 4.86 0.35
N GLY A 355 -7.91 5.18 1.55
CA GLY A 355 -7.31 6.17 2.43
C GLY A 355 -7.21 7.57 1.80
N GLU A 356 -6.13 8.28 2.10
CA GLU A 356 -5.90 9.66 1.68
C GLU A 356 -5.29 9.74 0.28
N GLY A 357 -5.99 9.18 -0.71
CA GLY A 357 -5.50 9.08 -2.08
C GLY A 357 -4.40 8.01 -2.22
N GLY A 358 -4.54 6.88 -1.54
CA GLY A 358 -3.54 5.81 -1.46
C GLY A 358 -2.60 5.85 -0.25
N PHE A 359 -2.77 6.86 0.61
CA PHE A 359 -1.87 7.12 1.73
C PHE A 359 -2.58 6.98 3.07
N ILE A 360 -1.77 6.82 4.11
CA ILE A 360 -2.22 6.82 5.50
C ILE A 360 -1.25 7.64 6.35
N ARG A 361 -1.82 8.35 7.30
CA ARG A 361 -1.07 8.94 8.41
C ARG A 361 -1.27 8.06 9.62
N LEU A 362 -0.19 7.45 10.06
CA LEU A 362 -0.14 6.55 11.21
C LEU A 362 0.43 7.33 12.40
N LEU A 363 -0.17 7.21 13.58
CA LEU A 363 0.34 7.85 14.79
C LEU A 363 1.84 7.56 14.94
N ARG A 364 2.60 8.58 15.34
CA ARG A 364 3.99 8.47 15.73
C ARG A 364 4.13 9.11 17.09
N HIS A 365 4.61 8.37 18.08
CA HIS A 365 4.90 8.93 19.39
C HIS A 365 6.13 9.84 19.32
N ASP A 366 6.35 10.59 20.41
CA ASP A 366 7.63 11.28 20.60
C ASP A 366 8.79 10.28 20.58
N ARG A 367 10.01 10.75 20.27
CA ARG A 367 11.13 9.87 19.91
C ARG A 367 11.41 8.77 20.93
N ASP A 368 11.52 9.12 22.20
CA ASP A 368 11.79 8.17 23.27
C ASP A 368 10.61 7.20 23.46
N ASP A 369 9.39 7.72 23.37
CA ASP A 369 8.16 6.94 23.49
C ASP A 369 7.94 6.00 22.29
N GLU A 370 8.33 6.39 21.08
CA GLU A 370 8.21 5.57 19.86
C GLU A 370 9.20 4.39 19.93
N ASN A 371 10.42 4.64 20.43
CA ASN A 371 11.39 3.59 20.73
C ASN A 371 10.94 2.67 21.87
N ALA A 372 10.14 3.18 22.82
CA ALA A 372 9.60 2.41 23.95
C ALA A 372 8.20 1.83 23.69
N HIS A 373 7.56 2.17 22.57
CA HIS A 373 6.28 1.62 22.15
C HIS A 373 6.51 0.23 21.56
N CYS A 374 6.67 -0.76 22.41
CA CYS A 374 7.04 -2.11 22.00
C CYS A 374 6.17 -3.20 22.61
N GLY A 375 6.17 -4.35 21.96
CA GLY A 375 5.57 -5.59 22.42
C GLY A 375 6.11 -6.80 21.67
N TRP A 376 5.44 -7.95 21.83
CA TRP A 376 5.85 -9.20 21.21
C TRP A 376 4.96 -9.56 20.04
N ASP A 377 5.53 -9.58 18.83
CA ASP A 377 4.93 -10.25 17.70
C ASP A 377 5.08 -11.77 17.92
N ARG A 378 3.96 -12.46 18.14
CA ARG A 378 3.91 -13.91 18.40
C ARG A 378 3.59 -14.72 17.14
N GLN A 379 3.49 -14.08 15.99
CA GLN A 379 3.21 -14.71 14.71
C GLN A 379 4.10 -14.10 13.61
N PRO A 380 5.44 -14.08 13.79
CA PRO A 380 6.34 -13.42 12.85
C PRO A 380 6.28 -14.00 11.45
N ASP A 381 5.87 -15.26 11.27
CA ASP A 381 5.69 -15.93 9.98
C ASP A 381 4.59 -15.29 9.11
N LEU A 382 3.69 -14.48 9.69
CA LEU A 382 2.70 -13.69 8.97
C LEU A 382 3.29 -12.45 8.28
N GLY A 383 4.45 -12.00 8.75
CA GLY A 383 5.08 -10.76 8.30
C GLY A 383 6.44 -11.00 7.68
N THR A 384 7.48 -11.00 8.50
CA THR A 384 8.88 -11.01 8.04
C THR A 384 9.66 -12.24 8.49
N GLY A 385 9.08 -13.05 9.38
CA GLY A 385 9.68 -14.25 9.93
C GLY A 385 9.79 -15.38 8.92
N CYS A 386 10.85 -16.18 9.05
CA CYS A 386 11.13 -17.33 8.20
C CYS A 386 10.73 -18.66 8.88
N GLN A 387 10.50 -19.70 8.07
CA GLN A 387 10.35 -21.05 8.55
C GLN A 387 11.57 -21.48 9.37
N GLY A 388 11.33 -21.93 10.61
CA GLY A 388 12.40 -22.28 11.56
C GLY A 388 13.00 -21.07 12.30
N GLY A 389 12.45 -19.87 12.10
CA GLY A 389 12.76 -18.69 12.88
C GLY A 389 12.20 -18.76 14.31
N PRO A 390 12.47 -17.74 15.15
CA PRO A 390 11.93 -17.69 16.50
C PRO A 390 10.39 -17.62 16.48
N PRO A 391 9.70 -18.23 17.46
CA PRO A 391 8.24 -18.20 17.54
C PRO A 391 7.67 -16.82 17.89
N SER A 392 8.52 -15.92 18.38
CA SER A 392 8.15 -14.53 18.66
C SER A 392 9.34 -13.60 18.48
N VAL A 393 9.07 -12.36 18.07
CA VAL A 393 10.07 -11.29 17.93
C VAL A 393 9.60 -10.04 18.66
N TYR A 394 10.55 -9.24 19.14
CA TYR A 394 10.26 -8.00 19.84
C TYR A 394 10.20 -6.85 18.83
N VAL A 395 9.05 -6.18 18.76
CA VAL A 395 8.77 -5.14 17.76
C VAL A 395 8.42 -3.83 18.44
N CYS A 396 8.92 -2.72 17.89
CA CYS A 396 8.74 -1.38 18.44
C CYS A 396 8.20 -0.38 17.40
N GLY A 397 7.73 0.75 17.90
CA GLY A 397 7.07 1.79 17.13
C GLY A 397 5.59 1.53 16.93
N SER A 398 4.87 2.56 16.52
CA SER A 398 3.44 2.45 16.23
C SER A 398 3.20 1.41 15.14
N CYS A 399 2.35 0.41 15.43
CA CYS A 399 2.12 -0.76 14.58
C CYS A 399 3.40 -1.54 14.21
N GLY A 400 4.45 -1.46 15.04
CA GLY A 400 5.71 -2.17 14.87
C GLY A 400 6.61 -1.65 13.73
N ILE A 401 6.36 -0.44 13.23
CA ILE A 401 7.02 0.16 12.06
C ILE A 401 8.55 0.27 12.17
N LEU A 402 9.13 0.23 13.39
CA LEU A 402 10.57 0.29 13.58
C LEU A 402 11.26 -1.07 13.42
N TYR A 403 10.51 -2.17 13.31
CA TYR A 403 11.08 -3.51 13.35
C TYR A 403 11.81 -3.89 12.06
N ASP A 404 11.19 -3.62 10.90
CA ASP A 404 11.71 -4.03 9.62
C ASP A 404 11.65 -2.88 8.61
N SER A 405 12.82 -2.42 8.18
CA SER A 405 12.94 -1.31 7.24
C SER A 405 14.16 -1.44 6.36
N VAL A 406 13.97 -1.24 5.05
CA VAL A 406 14.98 -1.48 4.02
C VAL A 406 15.15 -0.25 3.13
N VAL A 407 16.42 0.09 2.87
CA VAL A 407 16.80 1.24 2.03
C VAL A 407 17.77 0.78 0.95
N PRO A 408 17.49 1.05 -0.34
CA PRO A 408 18.46 0.82 -1.39
C PRO A 408 19.50 1.95 -1.45
N SER A 409 20.69 1.65 -1.95
CA SER A 409 21.74 2.63 -2.24
C SER A 409 21.86 2.81 -3.74
N PHE A 410 21.86 4.05 -4.21
CA PHE A 410 22.03 4.38 -5.64
C PHE A 410 23.26 5.26 -5.86
N GLN A 411 23.89 5.11 -7.03
CA GLN A 411 24.90 6.05 -7.49
C GLN A 411 24.23 7.40 -7.81
N LEU A 412 24.88 8.52 -7.49
CA LEU A 412 24.40 9.84 -7.93
C LEU A 412 24.69 10.05 -9.43
N SER A 413 23.68 10.47 -10.19
CA SER A 413 23.78 10.86 -11.59
C SER A 413 23.37 12.31 -11.79
N ARG A 414 23.91 12.97 -12.83
CA ARG A 414 23.46 14.31 -13.27
C ARG A 414 22.00 14.32 -13.73
N ASP A 415 21.50 13.16 -14.13
CA ASP A 415 20.11 12.98 -14.53
C ASP A 415 19.19 12.68 -13.34
N GLY A 416 19.69 12.68 -12.10
CA GLY A 416 18.93 12.55 -10.85
C GLY A 416 18.13 13.79 -10.49
N TRP A 417 16.97 13.62 -9.85
CA TRP A 417 16.24 14.73 -9.23
C TRP A 417 17.15 15.52 -8.28
N LEU A 418 17.95 14.85 -7.44
CA LEU A 418 18.87 15.51 -6.51
C LEU A 418 19.89 16.39 -7.24
N ALA A 419 20.50 15.89 -8.32
CA ALA A 419 21.48 16.67 -9.07
C ALA A 419 20.85 17.88 -9.79
N ARG A 420 19.64 17.71 -10.35
CA ARG A 420 18.90 18.81 -11.00
C ARG A 420 18.45 19.89 -10.00
N ASN A 421 18.04 19.48 -8.81
CA ASN A 421 17.49 20.39 -7.79
C ASN A 421 18.58 20.96 -6.86
N ALA A 422 19.75 20.34 -6.76
CA ALA A 422 20.91 20.93 -6.08
C ALA A 422 21.37 22.23 -6.76
N GLN A 423 21.26 22.34 -8.10
CA GLN A 423 21.49 23.60 -8.81
C GLN A 423 20.45 24.67 -8.45
N GLN A 424 19.18 24.29 -8.27
CA GLN A 424 18.13 25.20 -7.84
C GLN A 424 18.29 25.63 -6.36
N GLN A 425 18.72 24.73 -5.47
CA GLN A 425 19.02 25.08 -4.07
C GLN A 425 20.26 25.99 -3.95
N LEU A 426 21.30 25.79 -4.76
CA LEU A 426 22.44 26.71 -4.83
C LEU A 426 22.02 28.10 -5.35
N LEU A 427 21.21 28.15 -6.41
CA LEU A 427 20.65 29.40 -6.94
C LEU A 427 19.71 30.09 -5.94
N HIS A 428 18.88 29.33 -5.21
CA HIS A 428 17.99 29.86 -4.19
C HIS A 428 18.76 30.39 -2.97
N THR A 429 19.79 29.68 -2.53
CA THR A 429 20.69 30.14 -1.45
C THR A 429 21.47 31.38 -1.86
N GLN A 430 21.96 31.45 -3.10
CA GLN A 430 22.61 32.65 -3.64
C GLN A 430 21.64 33.83 -3.78
N LEU A 431 20.38 33.60 -4.19
CA LEU A 431 19.34 34.64 -4.27
C LEU A 431 18.92 35.15 -2.89
N LEU A 432 18.85 34.26 -1.89
CA LEU A 432 18.59 34.64 -0.50
C LEU A 432 19.74 35.45 0.07
N GLN A 433 21.00 35.02 -0.13
CA GLN A 433 22.19 35.80 0.27
C GLN A 433 22.25 37.17 -0.41
N LEU A 434 21.93 37.26 -1.71
CA LEU A 434 21.85 38.53 -2.42
C LEU A 434 20.75 39.45 -1.88
N ARG A 435 19.61 38.89 -1.44
CA ARG A 435 18.55 39.66 -0.76
C ARG A 435 18.97 40.15 0.62
N THR A 436 19.68 39.34 1.40
CA THR A 436 20.21 39.77 2.72
C THR A 436 21.21 40.90 2.57
N VAL A 437 22.12 40.82 1.59
CA VAL A 437 23.10 41.88 1.28
C VAL A 437 22.41 43.16 0.79
N TYR A 438 21.32 43.05 0.02
CA TYR A 438 20.54 44.22 -0.42
C TYR A 438 19.81 44.90 0.74
N VAL A 439 19.28 44.13 1.69
CA VAL A 439 18.59 44.67 2.88
C VAL A 439 19.60 45.33 3.84
N GLU A 440 20.76 44.74 4.06
CA GLU A 440 21.83 45.32 4.90
C GLU A 440 22.40 46.63 4.32
N ASN A 441 22.60 46.69 2.99
CA ASN A 441 23.03 47.91 2.30
C ASN A 441 21.96 49.00 2.21
N ALA A 442 20.67 48.62 2.26
CA ALA A 442 19.59 49.58 2.37
C ALA A 442 19.58 50.20 3.77
N THR A 443 19.73 49.40 4.83
CA THR A 443 19.76 49.91 6.22
C THR A 443 20.97 50.78 6.55
N SER A 444 22.12 50.56 5.91
CA SER A 444 23.34 51.37 6.13
C SER A 444 23.34 52.72 5.39
N ARG A 445 22.38 52.97 4.49
CA ARG A 445 22.19 54.28 3.82
C ARG A 445 21.16 55.18 4.52
N TRP A 446 20.53 54.71 5.58
CA TRP A 446 19.54 55.46 6.38
C TRP A 446 19.96 55.65 7.86
N MET A 447 21.23 55.36 8.19
CA MET A 447 21.93 55.83 9.38
C MET A 447 23.02 56.79 8.95
#